data_AF-A0A944UPN8-F1
#
_entry.id   AF-A0A944UPN8-F1
#
_cell.length_a   1.000
_cell.length_b   1.000
_cell.length_c   1.000
_cell.angle_alpha   90.00
_cell.angle_beta   90.00
_cell.angle_gamma   90.00
#
_symmetry.space_group_name_H-M   'P 1'
#
loop_
_entity.id
_entity.type
_entity.pdbx_description
1 polymer ?
#
loop_
_entity_poly.entity_id
_entity_poly.type
_entity_poly.pdbx_seq_one_letter_code
_entity_poly.pdbx_strand_id
1 'polypeptide(L)'
;MFIRKLESVNAFVAIDLTDVPGTGVARLAPKILQGGAKDLARSMTYALASLERRETGVSAGINAGPDDRAGAVAAFSDEVAGWDAGFRLTPGKGIDTGELGDLWVPLGNDLVAVSAIAAAMASMPAATTASVMGGDTALRAELDSANLTVIDSDDPVAVACDLLFCGSKVGAIDHLAAARLGCSVVVPTGPLPLTARAVAVCRQRGIAALPDFVTTSGPLVADREEAAYTAASIIAEVSDHPDGPFLGACKRAESFLTGWQDHLPFGRPMAP
;
A
#
# COMPACT_ATOMS: atom_id res chain seq x y z
N MET A 1 -15.63 4.04 8.88
CA MET A 1 -14.53 3.26 9.50
C MET A 1 -14.83 2.92 10.95
N PHE A 2 -14.69 1.65 11.31
CA PHE A 2 -14.87 1.14 12.68
C PHE A 2 -13.88 0.01 12.99
N ILE A 3 -13.78 -0.36 14.27
CA ILE A 3 -13.00 -1.51 14.73
C ILE A 3 -13.96 -2.57 15.22
N ARG A 4 -13.87 -3.78 14.68
CA ARG A 4 -14.52 -4.97 15.23
C ARG A 4 -13.48 -5.78 16.01
N LYS A 5 -13.66 -5.89 17.33
CA LYS A 5 -12.81 -6.73 18.18
C LYS A 5 -13.28 -8.17 18.10
N LEU A 6 -12.34 -9.11 18.24
CA LEU A 6 -12.66 -10.51 18.36
C LEU A 6 -12.98 -10.88 19.81
N GLU A 7 -13.78 -11.92 19.99
CA GLU A 7 -14.15 -12.47 21.30
C GLU A 7 -13.25 -13.63 21.72
N SER A 8 -12.81 -14.46 20.77
CA SER A 8 -12.03 -15.68 21.00
C SER A 8 -10.55 -15.42 21.27
N VAL A 9 -10.01 -14.30 20.76
CA VAL A 9 -8.58 -13.98 20.81
C VAL A 9 -8.40 -12.46 20.94
N ASN A 10 -7.27 -12.04 21.52
CA ASN A 10 -6.89 -10.63 21.57
C ASN A 10 -6.51 -10.11 20.16
N ALA A 11 -7.51 -9.87 19.33
CA ALA A 11 -7.36 -9.39 17.98
C ALA A 11 -8.48 -8.41 17.61
N PHE A 12 -8.31 -7.75 16.47
CA PHE A 12 -9.31 -6.86 15.91
C PHE A 12 -9.17 -6.76 14.39
N VAL A 13 -10.25 -6.32 13.73
CA VAL A 13 -10.28 -5.95 12.31
C VAL A 13 -10.70 -4.48 12.20
N ALA A 14 -9.87 -3.67 11.55
CA ALA A 14 -10.22 -2.34 11.12
C ALA A 14 -10.91 -2.42 9.76
N ILE A 15 -12.10 -1.82 9.65
CA ILE A 15 -12.97 -1.89 8.47
C ILE A 15 -13.32 -0.46 8.07
N ASP A 16 -13.05 -0.09 6.82
CA ASP A 16 -13.18 1.30 6.38
C ASP A 16 -14.61 1.70 6.00
N LEU A 17 -15.27 0.90 5.15
CA LEU A 17 -16.65 1.04 4.70
C LEU A 17 -17.52 -0.09 5.27
N THR A 18 -18.79 0.18 5.57
CA THR A 18 -19.71 -0.81 6.14
C THR A 18 -20.42 -1.59 5.04
N ASP A 19 -20.93 -2.78 5.40
CA ASP A 19 -21.92 -3.53 4.61
C ASP A 19 -21.48 -3.93 3.18
N VAL A 20 -20.17 -4.06 2.95
CA VAL A 20 -19.58 -4.56 1.71
C VAL A 20 -18.46 -5.57 1.97
N PRO A 21 -18.20 -6.50 1.04
CA PRO A 21 -17.04 -7.40 1.11
C PRO A 21 -15.74 -6.61 1.21
N GLY A 22 -14.72 -7.23 1.81
CA GLY A 22 -13.46 -6.55 2.11
C GLY A 22 -12.24 -7.32 1.69
N THR A 23 -11.21 -6.60 1.26
CA THR A 23 -9.88 -7.17 0.97
C THR A 23 -8.83 -6.43 1.81
N GLY A 24 -7.81 -7.13 2.29
CA GLY A 24 -6.81 -6.51 3.15
C GLY A 24 -5.73 -7.44 3.67
N VAL A 25 -5.12 -7.05 4.79
CA VAL A 25 -3.97 -7.75 5.40
C VAL A 25 -4.23 -8.09 6.86
N ALA A 26 -3.81 -9.27 7.30
CA ALA A 26 -3.71 -9.63 8.71
C ALA A 26 -2.25 -9.62 9.17
N ARG A 27 -1.97 -9.08 10.35
CA ARG A 27 -0.63 -9.05 10.94
C ARG A 27 -0.67 -9.58 12.36
N LEU A 28 0.43 -10.17 12.80
CA LEU A 28 0.63 -10.65 14.16
C LEU A 28 1.90 -10.05 14.77
N ALA A 29 1.76 -9.54 15.98
CA ALA A 29 2.87 -9.09 16.81
C ALA A 29 2.42 -9.05 18.28
N PRO A 30 3.33 -8.95 19.27
CA PRO A 30 2.94 -8.80 20.68
C PRO A 30 2.01 -7.61 20.94
N LYS A 31 2.10 -6.56 20.10
CA LYS A 31 1.24 -5.40 20.15
C LYS A 31 1.10 -4.73 18.79
N ILE A 32 -0.11 -4.74 18.25
CA ILE A 32 -0.54 -4.02 17.06
C ILE A 32 -1.54 -2.95 17.49
N LEU A 33 -1.30 -1.72 17.05
CA LEU A 33 -2.16 -0.58 17.37
C LEU A 33 -3.27 -0.45 16.32
N GLN A 34 -4.48 -0.14 16.80
CA GLN A 34 -5.64 0.08 15.93
C GLN A 34 -5.45 1.27 14.98
N GLY A 35 -4.69 2.30 15.38
CA GLY A 35 -4.40 3.46 14.54
C GLY A 35 -3.75 3.06 13.22
N GLY A 36 -2.61 2.36 13.27
CA GLY A 36 -1.94 1.92 12.05
C GLY A 36 -2.75 0.94 11.21
N ALA A 37 -3.63 0.14 11.81
CA ALA A 37 -4.54 -0.72 11.05
C ALA A 37 -5.63 0.08 10.32
N LYS A 38 -6.15 1.15 10.94
CA LYS A 38 -7.10 2.07 10.30
C LYS A 38 -6.49 2.72 9.07
N ASP A 39 -5.25 3.17 9.16
CA ASP A 39 -4.56 3.81 8.05
C ASP A 39 -4.35 2.81 6.88
N LEU A 40 -3.97 1.56 7.18
CA LEU A 40 -3.82 0.51 6.17
C LEU A 40 -5.16 0.13 5.53
N ALA A 41 -6.24 0.02 6.31
CA ALA A 41 -7.57 -0.22 5.77
C ALA A 41 -7.97 0.90 4.80
N ARG A 42 -7.69 2.16 5.16
CA ARG A 42 -7.94 3.31 4.27
C ARG A 42 -7.14 3.24 2.97
N SER A 43 -5.85 2.94 3.03
CA SER A 43 -5.01 2.77 1.83
C SER A 43 -5.55 1.67 0.92
N MET A 44 -5.93 0.52 1.50
CA MET A 44 -6.52 -0.59 0.73
C MET A 44 -7.88 -0.22 0.10
N THR A 45 -8.74 0.54 0.77
CA THR A 45 -9.98 1.05 0.16
C THR A 45 -9.69 1.90 -1.08
N TYR A 46 -8.67 2.76 -1.02
CA TYR A 46 -8.30 3.60 -2.17
C TYR A 46 -7.66 2.79 -3.29
N ALA A 47 -6.93 1.71 -2.97
CA ALA A 47 -6.43 0.77 -3.97
C ALA A 47 -7.59 0.08 -4.70
N LEU A 48 -8.53 -0.49 -3.94
CA LEU A 48 -9.73 -1.16 -4.48
C LEU A 48 -10.59 -0.20 -5.31
N ALA A 49 -10.80 1.03 -4.83
CA ALA A 49 -11.52 2.06 -5.57
C ALA A 49 -10.79 2.48 -6.86
N SER A 50 -9.46 2.51 -6.84
CA SER A 50 -8.66 2.77 -8.04
C SER A 50 -8.76 1.63 -9.07
N LEU A 51 -9.10 0.42 -8.61
CA LEU A 51 -9.40 -0.74 -9.46
C LEU A 51 -10.90 -0.86 -9.76
N GLU A 52 -11.71 0.14 -9.41
CA GLU A 52 -13.17 0.17 -9.62
C GLU A 52 -13.91 -1.01 -8.97
N ARG A 53 -13.38 -1.50 -7.83
CA ARG A 53 -13.98 -2.58 -7.04
C ARG A 53 -14.86 -2.01 -5.93
N ARG A 54 -16.10 -2.49 -5.85
CA ARG A 54 -17.06 -2.16 -4.78
C ARG A 54 -16.78 -2.95 -3.50
N GLU A 55 -15.62 -2.69 -2.90
CA GLU A 55 -15.11 -3.39 -1.73
C GLU A 55 -14.53 -2.41 -0.70
N THR A 56 -14.50 -2.82 0.57
CA THR A 56 -13.81 -2.08 1.63
C THR A 56 -12.38 -2.58 1.80
N GLY A 57 -11.46 -1.67 2.10
CA GLY A 57 -10.20 -2.07 2.69
C GLY A 57 -10.39 -2.56 4.13
N VAL A 58 -9.69 -3.62 4.49
CA VAL A 58 -9.62 -4.11 5.87
C VAL A 58 -8.16 -4.26 6.35
N SER A 59 -7.93 -4.16 7.65
CA SER A 59 -6.63 -4.49 8.24
C SER A 59 -6.81 -5.09 9.63
N ALA A 60 -6.28 -6.29 9.82
CA ALA A 60 -6.37 -7.01 11.08
C ALA A 60 -5.06 -6.98 11.88
N GLY A 61 -5.21 -6.95 13.20
CA GLY A 61 -4.11 -7.07 14.15
C GLY A 61 -4.39 -8.15 15.17
N ILE A 62 -3.52 -9.16 15.22
CA ILE A 62 -3.53 -10.25 16.20
C ILE A 62 -2.43 -9.97 17.23
N ASN A 63 -2.82 -9.78 18.49
CA ASN A 63 -1.89 -9.48 19.58
C ASN A 63 -1.53 -10.76 20.33
N ALA A 64 -0.45 -11.41 19.90
CA ALA A 64 0.05 -12.63 20.51
C ALA A 64 1.58 -12.61 20.59
N GLY A 65 2.11 -13.23 21.65
CA GLY A 65 3.55 -13.52 21.78
C GLY A 65 3.94 -14.79 21.00
N PRO A 66 5.25 -15.08 20.91
CA PRO A 66 5.74 -16.27 20.19
C PRO A 66 5.12 -17.58 20.68
N ASP A 67 4.88 -17.71 21.99
CA ASP A 67 4.41 -18.96 22.62
C ASP A 67 2.96 -19.33 22.27
N ASP A 68 2.14 -18.36 21.86
CA ASP A 68 0.71 -18.54 21.53
C ASP A 68 0.41 -18.16 20.06
N ARG A 69 1.45 -18.04 19.24
CA ARG A 69 1.35 -17.47 17.90
C ARG A 69 0.41 -18.28 16.99
N ALA A 70 0.60 -19.60 16.92
CA ALA A 70 -0.20 -20.46 16.05
C ALA A 70 -1.67 -20.56 16.53
N GLY A 71 -1.88 -20.68 17.84
CA GLY A 71 -3.22 -20.73 18.43
C GLY A 71 -4.00 -19.45 18.17
N ALA A 72 -3.36 -18.29 18.33
CA ALA A 72 -3.97 -17.00 18.07
C ALA A 72 -4.37 -16.78 16.60
N VAL A 73 -3.55 -17.25 15.64
CA VAL A 73 -3.88 -17.17 14.21
C VAL A 73 -5.07 -18.07 13.87
N ALA A 74 -5.09 -19.32 14.37
CA ALA A 74 -6.20 -20.23 14.14
C ALA A 74 -7.53 -19.69 14.71
N ALA A 75 -7.53 -19.25 15.98
CA ALA A 75 -8.71 -18.66 16.61
C ALA A 75 -9.21 -17.41 15.87
N PHE A 76 -8.28 -16.56 15.41
CA PHE A 76 -8.62 -15.41 14.58
C PHE A 76 -9.31 -15.81 13.27
N SER A 77 -8.71 -16.76 12.53
CA SER A 77 -9.22 -17.20 11.23
C SER A 77 -10.61 -17.81 11.35
N ASP A 78 -10.82 -18.68 12.35
CA ASP A 78 -12.10 -19.35 12.60
C ASP A 78 -13.21 -18.35 12.93
N GLU A 79 -12.94 -17.38 13.82
CA GLU A 79 -13.95 -16.39 14.21
C GLU A 79 -14.31 -15.46 13.05
N VAL A 80 -13.32 -14.96 12.29
CA VAL A 80 -13.56 -14.01 11.19
C VAL A 80 -14.25 -14.70 10.01
N ALA A 81 -13.96 -15.97 9.72
CA ALA A 81 -14.67 -16.76 8.73
C ALA A 81 -16.18 -16.90 9.07
N GLY A 82 -16.52 -16.97 10.37
CA GLY A 82 -17.89 -17.05 10.85
C GLY A 82 -18.70 -15.74 10.76
N TRP A 83 -18.10 -14.61 10.38
CA TRP A 83 -18.78 -13.31 10.37
C TRP A 83 -19.67 -13.05 9.14
N ASP A 84 -19.64 -13.93 8.13
CA ASP A 84 -20.37 -13.77 6.85
C ASP A 84 -20.16 -12.39 6.19
N ALA A 85 -18.98 -11.79 6.40
CA ALA A 85 -18.65 -10.44 5.93
C ALA A 85 -17.94 -10.43 4.56
N GLY A 86 -17.63 -11.61 4.00
CA GLY A 86 -16.91 -11.74 2.72
C GLY A 86 -15.50 -11.15 2.76
N PHE A 87 -14.79 -11.26 3.88
CA PHE A 87 -13.44 -10.73 4.04
C PHE A 87 -12.38 -11.66 3.49
N ARG A 88 -11.43 -11.06 2.78
CA ARG A 88 -10.27 -11.69 2.14
C ARG A 88 -8.99 -11.04 2.65
N LEU A 89 -8.12 -11.84 3.26
CA LEU A 89 -6.94 -11.34 3.97
C LEU A 89 -5.68 -12.01 3.43
N THR A 90 -4.64 -11.21 3.26
CA THR A 90 -3.28 -11.70 3.03
C THR A 90 -2.50 -11.84 4.34
N PRO A 91 -1.59 -12.82 4.40
CA PRO A 91 -0.64 -12.92 5.50
C PRO A 91 0.36 -11.76 5.42
N GLY A 92 0.35 -10.92 6.44
CA GLY A 92 1.39 -9.94 6.70
C GLY A 92 2.38 -10.41 7.74
N LYS A 93 3.19 -9.47 8.28
CA LYS A 93 4.21 -9.76 9.29
C LYS A 93 3.65 -10.63 10.43
N GLY A 94 4.35 -11.73 10.73
CA GLY A 94 4.03 -12.66 11.83
C GLY A 94 3.04 -13.77 11.47
N ILE A 95 2.52 -13.79 10.24
CA ILE A 95 1.61 -14.81 9.72
C ILE A 95 2.27 -15.42 8.49
N ASP A 96 2.29 -16.75 8.43
CA ASP A 96 2.86 -17.50 7.33
C ASP A 96 1.81 -17.73 6.24
N THR A 97 2.29 -17.81 5.00
CA THR A 97 1.55 -18.29 3.84
C THR A 97 0.97 -19.67 4.15
N GLY A 98 -0.33 -19.76 4.42
CA GLY A 98 -0.93 -20.99 4.96
C GLY A 98 -2.10 -20.71 5.87
N GLU A 99 -1.85 -19.81 6.80
CA GLU A 99 -2.45 -19.93 8.12
C GLU A 99 -3.80 -19.22 8.28
N LEU A 100 -4.21 -18.48 7.25
CA LEU A 100 -5.50 -17.78 7.23
C LEU A 100 -6.66 -18.66 6.74
N GLY A 101 -6.40 -19.90 6.34
CA GLY A 101 -7.44 -20.85 5.91
C GLY A 101 -8.31 -20.25 4.80
N ASP A 102 -9.64 -20.32 4.98
CA ASP A 102 -10.63 -19.84 4.00
C ASP A 102 -10.63 -18.31 3.80
N LEU A 103 -10.00 -17.55 4.70
CA LEU A 103 -9.84 -16.10 4.53
C LEU A 103 -8.71 -15.75 3.56
N TRP A 104 -7.83 -16.70 3.25
CA TRP A 104 -6.64 -16.45 2.45
C TRP A 104 -7.01 -16.10 1.00
N VAL A 105 -6.45 -15.00 0.46
CA VAL A 105 -6.25 -14.86 -0.99
C VAL A 105 -4.77 -14.84 -1.40
N PRO A 106 -4.33 -15.71 -2.33
CA PRO A 106 -2.96 -15.68 -2.81
C PRO A 106 -2.80 -14.42 -3.66
N LEU A 107 -2.09 -13.42 -3.11
CA LEU A 107 -1.65 -12.27 -3.87
C LEU A 107 -0.16 -12.43 -4.20
N GLY A 108 0.21 -12.24 -5.46
CA GLY A 108 1.61 -12.32 -5.90
C GLY A 108 2.41 -11.14 -5.37
N ASN A 109 3.18 -11.33 -4.30
CA ASN A 109 3.96 -10.24 -3.69
C ASN A 109 5.01 -9.64 -4.65
N ASP A 110 5.49 -10.44 -5.59
CA ASP A 110 6.36 -10.01 -6.70
C ASP A 110 5.69 -8.96 -7.60
N LEU A 111 4.35 -8.97 -7.69
CA LEU A 111 3.60 -7.99 -8.48
C LEU A 111 3.63 -6.58 -7.88
N VAL A 112 4.03 -6.41 -6.61
CA VAL A 112 4.31 -5.08 -6.05
C VAL A 112 5.46 -4.42 -6.80
N ALA A 113 6.55 -5.16 -7.05
CA ALA A 113 7.70 -4.62 -7.78
C ALA A 113 7.34 -4.27 -9.22
N VAL A 114 6.55 -5.13 -9.89
CA VAL A 114 6.06 -4.92 -11.25
C VAL A 114 5.23 -3.63 -11.36
N SER A 115 4.22 -3.48 -10.50
CA SER A 115 3.36 -2.30 -10.50
C SER A 115 4.11 -1.02 -10.12
N ALA A 116 5.04 -1.08 -9.16
CA ALA A 116 5.87 0.06 -8.77
C ALA A 116 6.77 0.54 -9.92
N ILE A 117 7.41 -0.38 -10.64
CA ILE A 117 8.29 -0.05 -11.78
C ILE A 117 7.49 0.51 -12.95
N ALA A 118 6.35 -0.10 -13.27
CA ALA A 118 5.48 0.39 -14.34
C ALA A 118 4.94 1.80 -14.04
N ALA A 119 4.51 2.05 -12.80
CA ALA A 119 4.11 3.37 -12.31
C ALA A 119 5.25 4.40 -12.41
N ALA A 120 6.47 4.00 -12.01
CA ALA A 120 7.64 4.86 -12.09
C ALA A 120 7.95 5.27 -13.53
N MET A 121 7.96 4.31 -14.46
CA MET A 121 8.25 4.55 -15.87
C MET A 121 7.12 5.34 -16.56
N ALA A 122 5.87 5.20 -16.14
CA ALA A 122 4.78 6.05 -16.62
C ALA A 122 4.92 7.51 -16.14
N SER A 123 5.42 7.72 -14.92
CA SER A 123 5.67 9.06 -14.38
C SER A 123 6.92 9.71 -14.99
N MET A 124 7.97 8.94 -15.27
CA MET A 124 9.23 9.42 -15.84
C MET A 124 9.80 8.39 -16.83
N PRO A 125 9.35 8.43 -18.10
CA PRO A 125 9.78 7.46 -19.12
C PRO A 125 11.29 7.48 -19.42
N ALA A 126 11.96 8.60 -19.14
CA ALA A 126 13.38 8.80 -19.37
C ALA A 126 14.26 8.44 -18.16
N ALA A 127 13.70 7.86 -17.09
CA ALA A 127 14.47 7.48 -15.91
C ALA A 127 15.51 6.41 -16.25
N THR A 128 16.71 6.56 -15.71
CA THR A 128 17.85 5.64 -15.90
C THR A 128 18.50 5.23 -14.59
N THR A 129 18.29 5.98 -13.52
CA THR A 129 18.90 5.77 -12.21
C THR A 129 17.86 5.64 -11.11
N ALA A 130 18.12 4.76 -10.15
CA ALA A 130 17.25 4.56 -9.01
C ALA A 130 18.05 4.51 -7.72
N SER A 131 17.45 4.97 -6.62
CA SER A 131 17.87 4.62 -5.27
C SER A 131 16.75 3.86 -4.56
N VAL A 132 17.12 3.03 -3.59
CA VAL A 132 16.23 2.05 -2.98
C VAL A 132 16.34 2.18 -1.46
N MET A 133 15.29 2.71 -0.83
CA MET A 133 15.17 2.82 0.63
C MET A 133 14.29 1.68 1.17
N GLY A 134 14.95 0.54 1.39
CA GLY A 134 14.29 -0.74 1.63
C GLY A 134 13.86 -1.39 0.31
N GLY A 135 13.69 -2.70 0.30
CA GLY A 135 13.38 -3.45 -0.91
C GLY A 135 13.76 -4.92 -0.73
N ASP A 136 13.20 -5.77 -1.58
CA ASP A 136 13.47 -7.20 -1.58
C ASP A 136 14.11 -7.64 -2.91
N THR A 137 14.28 -8.95 -3.06
CA THR A 137 14.87 -9.55 -4.26
C THR A 137 13.97 -9.37 -5.49
N ALA A 138 12.66 -9.26 -5.32
CA ALA A 138 11.73 -9.05 -6.44
C ALA A 138 11.90 -7.64 -7.01
N LEU A 139 11.98 -6.61 -6.14
CA LEU A 139 12.25 -5.24 -6.59
C LEU A 139 13.58 -5.12 -7.33
N ARG A 140 14.64 -5.77 -6.84
CA ARG A 140 15.95 -5.78 -7.51
C ARG A 140 15.87 -6.40 -8.90
N ALA A 141 15.18 -7.54 -9.05
CA ALA A 141 15.01 -8.20 -10.35
C ALA A 141 14.23 -7.34 -11.36
N GLU A 142 13.22 -6.60 -10.91
CA GLU A 142 12.45 -5.70 -11.77
C GLU A 142 13.26 -4.45 -12.18
N LEU A 143 14.06 -3.89 -11.28
CA LEU A 143 14.96 -2.77 -11.58
C LEU A 143 15.97 -3.18 -12.67
N ASP A 144 16.57 -4.36 -12.54
CA ASP A 144 17.51 -4.90 -13.53
C ASP A 144 16.82 -5.12 -14.87
N SER A 145 15.61 -5.69 -14.87
CA SER A 145 14.81 -5.92 -16.08
C SER A 145 14.42 -4.63 -16.79
N ALA A 146 14.23 -3.54 -16.04
CA ALA A 146 13.96 -2.20 -16.56
C ALA A 146 15.23 -1.44 -16.99
N ASN A 147 16.43 -2.02 -16.85
CA ASN A 147 17.72 -1.38 -17.09
C ASN A 147 17.96 -0.12 -16.25
N LEU A 148 17.42 -0.07 -15.02
CA LEU A 148 17.64 1.02 -14.09
C LEU A 148 18.94 0.79 -13.30
N THR A 149 19.87 1.73 -13.38
CA THR A 149 21.10 1.67 -12.60
C THR A 149 20.81 2.04 -11.15
N VAL A 150 20.96 1.08 -10.23
CA VAL A 150 20.79 1.36 -8.80
C VAL A 150 22.04 2.04 -8.24
N ILE A 151 21.84 3.21 -7.63
CA ILE A 151 22.87 3.96 -6.92
C ILE A 151 22.79 3.60 -5.44
N ASP A 152 23.71 2.74 -5.00
CA ASP A 152 23.85 2.37 -3.60
C ASP A 152 24.50 3.54 -2.81
N SER A 153 23.89 3.89 -1.66
CA SER A 153 24.30 5.00 -0.81
C SER A 153 23.88 4.74 0.64
N ASP A 154 24.65 5.23 1.61
CA ASP A 154 24.29 5.21 3.03
C ASP A 154 23.12 6.17 3.34
N ASP A 155 22.90 7.20 2.51
CA ASP A 155 21.71 8.05 2.53
C ASP A 155 20.97 7.94 1.18
N PRO A 156 20.12 6.91 1.00
CA PRO A 156 19.36 6.73 -0.23
C PRO A 156 18.34 7.83 -0.48
N VAL A 157 17.99 8.64 0.54
CA VAL A 157 17.05 9.76 0.38
C VAL A 157 17.72 10.93 -0.32
N ALA A 158 18.97 11.24 0.03
CA ALA A 158 19.67 12.43 -0.46
C ALA A 158 20.46 12.22 -1.76
N VAL A 159 20.63 10.97 -2.20
CA VAL A 159 21.42 10.67 -3.41
C VAL A 159 20.73 11.19 -4.67
N ALA A 160 21.51 11.80 -5.56
CA ALA A 160 21.01 12.27 -6.86
C ALA A 160 20.66 11.06 -7.74
N CYS A 161 19.39 10.93 -8.11
CA CYS A 161 18.87 9.85 -8.97
C CYS A 161 17.57 10.30 -9.64
N ASP A 162 17.02 9.48 -10.54
CA ASP A 162 15.72 9.76 -11.14
C ASP A 162 14.58 9.31 -10.21
N LEU A 163 14.69 8.08 -9.69
CA LEU A 163 13.65 7.39 -8.93
C LEU A 163 14.12 7.03 -7.52
N LEU A 164 13.31 7.31 -6.50
CA LEU A 164 13.48 6.74 -5.16
C LEU A 164 12.37 5.73 -4.87
N PHE A 165 12.73 4.45 -4.76
CA PHE A 165 11.82 3.42 -4.28
C PHE A 165 11.81 3.38 -2.75
N CYS A 166 10.63 3.41 -2.12
CA CYS A 166 10.53 3.44 -0.66
C CYS A 166 9.34 2.64 -0.11
N GLY A 167 9.60 1.79 0.87
CA GLY A 167 8.54 0.95 1.46
C GLY A 167 8.90 0.31 2.80
N SER A 168 10.02 0.71 3.40
CA SER A 168 10.57 0.07 4.61
C SER A 168 9.68 0.18 5.84
N LYS A 169 8.91 1.27 5.95
CA LYS A 169 7.93 1.51 7.03
C LYS A 169 6.94 2.61 6.66
N VAL A 170 5.84 2.66 7.40
CA VAL A 170 4.90 3.80 7.39
C VAL A 170 5.63 5.08 7.79
N GLY A 171 5.40 6.17 7.05
CA GLY A 171 6.01 7.47 7.29
C GLY A 171 7.54 7.49 7.13
N ALA A 172 8.11 6.58 6.32
CA ALA A 172 9.54 6.55 6.03
C ALA A 172 10.06 7.86 5.42
N ILE A 173 9.23 8.54 4.62
CA ILE A 173 9.48 9.88 4.08
C ILE A 173 8.56 10.86 4.80
N ASP A 174 9.13 11.56 5.77
CA ASP A 174 8.51 12.73 6.40
C ASP A 174 8.91 14.03 5.67
N HIS A 175 8.44 15.17 6.18
CA HIS A 175 8.79 16.48 5.61
C HIS A 175 10.28 16.83 5.66
N LEU A 176 11.05 16.30 6.62
CA LEU A 176 12.49 16.54 6.73
C LEU A 176 13.24 15.72 5.69
N ALA A 177 12.89 14.45 5.52
CA ALA A 177 13.39 13.61 4.43
C ALA A 177 13.01 14.20 3.06
N ALA A 178 11.75 14.61 2.89
CA ALA A 178 11.25 15.20 1.65
C ALA A 178 11.99 16.48 1.26
N ALA A 179 12.45 17.28 2.23
CA ALA A 179 13.24 18.49 1.97
C ALA A 179 14.63 18.20 1.38
N ARG A 180 15.14 16.97 1.55
CA ARG A 180 16.48 16.55 1.12
C ARG A 180 16.48 15.60 -0.07
N LEU A 181 15.31 15.16 -0.55
CA LEU A 181 15.20 14.22 -1.66
C LEU A 181 16.09 14.64 -2.84
N GLY A 182 16.95 13.72 -3.28
CA GLY A 182 17.78 13.86 -4.47
C GLY A 182 17.15 13.29 -5.74
N CYS A 183 15.94 12.72 -5.64
CA CYS A 183 15.21 12.14 -6.76
C CYS A 183 14.22 13.12 -7.42
N SER A 184 13.73 12.75 -8.60
CA SER A 184 12.63 13.43 -9.29
C SER A 184 11.27 12.78 -9.04
N VAL A 185 11.24 11.46 -8.80
CA VAL A 185 10.03 10.69 -8.51
C VAL A 185 10.24 9.85 -7.23
N VAL A 186 9.27 9.87 -6.33
CA VAL A 186 9.19 8.98 -5.17
C VAL A 186 8.16 7.89 -5.47
N VAL A 187 8.59 6.63 -5.42
CA VAL A 187 7.82 5.46 -5.81
C VAL A 187 7.62 4.54 -4.60
N PRO A 188 6.42 4.50 -4.01
CA PRO A 188 6.16 3.59 -2.91
C PRO A 188 6.23 2.11 -3.31
N THR A 189 6.85 1.28 -2.47
CA THR A 189 6.89 -0.20 -2.60
C THR A 189 6.25 -0.89 -1.38
N GLY A 190 5.66 -0.11 -0.49
CA GLY A 190 4.90 -0.56 0.65
C GLY A 190 3.88 0.50 1.04
N PRO A 191 2.97 0.19 1.97
CA PRO A 191 1.87 1.09 2.31
C PRO A 191 2.33 2.29 3.14
N LEU A 192 1.77 3.45 2.83
CA LEU A 192 1.86 4.71 3.55
C LEU A 192 3.30 5.20 3.86
N PRO A 193 4.27 5.15 2.93
CA PRO A 193 5.63 5.57 3.25
C PRO A 193 5.76 7.09 3.32
N LEU A 194 4.85 7.85 2.70
CA LEU A 194 4.86 9.31 2.74
C LEU A 194 3.86 9.86 3.76
N THR A 195 4.33 10.82 4.56
CA THR A 195 3.45 11.66 5.39
C THR A 195 2.72 12.70 4.53
N ALA A 196 1.59 13.23 5.02
CA ALA A 196 0.88 14.32 4.34
C ALA A 196 1.77 15.55 4.09
N ARG A 197 2.65 15.89 5.04
CA ARG A 197 3.60 17.00 4.87
C ARG A 197 4.68 16.69 3.84
N ALA A 198 5.14 15.44 3.75
CA ALA A 198 6.09 15.03 2.72
C ALA A 198 5.53 15.23 1.32
N VAL A 199 4.27 14.80 1.07
CA VAL A 199 3.60 15.02 -0.22
C VAL A 199 3.54 16.52 -0.56
N ALA A 200 3.22 17.38 0.41
CA ALA A 200 3.20 18.82 0.21
C ALA A 200 4.59 19.40 -0.11
N VAL A 201 5.65 18.94 0.56
CA VAL A 201 7.04 19.34 0.29
C VAL A 201 7.49 18.87 -1.08
N CYS A 202 7.20 17.61 -1.47
CA CYS A 202 7.50 17.09 -2.81
C CYS A 202 6.87 17.97 -3.88
N ARG A 203 5.58 18.31 -3.75
CA ARG A 203 4.89 19.21 -4.67
C ARG A 203 5.55 20.58 -4.78
N GLN A 204 5.93 21.18 -3.64
CA GLN A 204 6.62 22.47 -3.63
C GLN A 204 7.98 22.42 -4.35
N ARG A 205 8.65 21.27 -4.31
CA ARG A 205 9.95 21.03 -4.95
C ARG A 205 9.85 20.51 -6.38
N GLY A 206 8.65 20.32 -6.93
CA GLY A 206 8.45 19.73 -8.26
C GLY A 206 8.80 18.24 -8.33
N ILE A 207 8.82 17.54 -7.20
CA ILE A 207 9.07 16.09 -7.11
C ILE A 207 7.73 15.36 -7.19
N ALA A 208 7.63 14.39 -8.09
CA ALA A 208 6.42 13.56 -8.23
C ALA A 208 6.38 12.52 -7.10
N ALA A 209 5.47 12.72 -6.14
CA ALA A 209 5.15 11.70 -5.14
C ALA A 209 4.04 10.79 -5.67
N LEU A 210 4.36 9.53 -5.99
CA LEU A 210 3.37 8.58 -6.49
C LEU A 210 2.48 8.03 -5.36
N PRO A 211 1.19 7.74 -5.64
CA PRO A 211 0.26 7.15 -4.69
C PRO A 211 0.59 5.68 -4.42
N ASP A 212 0.84 5.34 -3.15
CA ASP A 212 1.17 3.99 -2.70
C ASP A 212 0.08 2.97 -3.05
N PHE A 213 -1.18 3.35 -2.86
CA PHE A 213 -2.33 2.51 -3.16
C PHE A 213 -2.50 2.19 -4.67
N VAL A 214 -1.72 2.83 -5.55
CA VAL A 214 -1.59 2.47 -6.97
C VAL A 214 -0.29 1.73 -7.23
N THR A 215 0.84 2.24 -6.73
CA THR A 215 2.16 1.61 -7.00
C THR A 215 2.31 0.23 -6.35
N THR A 216 1.49 -0.10 -5.35
CA THR A 216 1.47 -1.41 -4.71
C THR A 216 0.21 -2.22 -5.03
N SER A 217 -0.56 -1.84 -6.06
CA SER A 217 -1.83 -2.50 -6.38
C SER A 217 -1.68 -3.78 -7.20
N GLY A 218 -0.48 -4.06 -7.72
CA GLY A 218 -0.22 -5.23 -8.59
C GLY A 218 -0.73 -6.57 -8.04
N PRO A 219 -0.58 -6.87 -6.73
CA PRO A 219 -1.09 -8.12 -6.19
C PRO A 219 -2.63 -8.24 -6.21
N LEU A 220 -3.38 -7.15 -6.44
CA LEU A 220 -4.84 -7.12 -6.46
C LEU A 220 -5.46 -7.39 -7.84
N VAL A 221 -4.64 -7.61 -8.87
CA VAL A 221 -5.08 -7.90 -10.25
C VAL A 221 -4.62 -9.31 -10.69
N ALA A 222 -5.03 -9.76 -11.88
CA ALA A 222 -4.94 -11.19 -12.23
C ALA A 222 -3.52 -11.66 -12.52
N ASP A 223 -2.71 -10.84 -13.21
CA ASP A 223 -1.38 -11.22 -13.64
C ASP A 223 -0.40 -10.04 -13.74
N ARG A 224 0.83 -10.35 -14.15
CA ARG A 224 1.94 -9.41 -14.30
C ARG A 224 1.68 -8.33 -15.36
N GLU A 225 1.11 -8.69 -16.50
CA GLU A 225 0.85 -7.75 -17.58
C GLU A 225 -0.23 -6.75 -17.15
N GLU A 226 -1.32 -7.26 -16.55
CA GLU A 226 -2.38 -6.44 -16.00
C GLU A 226 -1.88 -5.55 -14.85
N ALA A 227 -0.99 -6.05 -13.98
CA ALA A 227 -0.38 -5.27 -12.90
C ALA A 227 0.42 -4.08 -13.43
N ALA A 228 1.26 -4.31 -14.45
CA ALA A 228 2.04 -3.27 -15.08
C ALA A 228 1.14 -2.24 -15.80
N TYR A 229 0.23 -2.73 -16.64
CA TYR A 229 -0.68 -1.89 -17.42
C TYR A 229 -1.55 -1.01 -16.52
N THR A 230 -2.16 -1.60 -15.50
CA THR A 230 -3.09 -0.89 -14.60
C THR A 230 -2.37 0.22 -13.85
N ALA A 231 -1.21 -0.07 -13.25
CA ALA A 231 -0.45 0.93 -12.52
C ALA A 231 0.04 2.06 -13.44
N ALA A 232 0.59 1.72 -14.61
CA ALA A 232 1.05 2.70 -15.59
C ALA A 232 -0.08 3.59 -16.11
N SER A 233 -1.24 3.01 -16.43
CA SER A 233 -2.41 3.72 -16.94
C SER A 233 -2.97 4.72 -15.92
N ILE A 234 -3.14 4.30 -14.67
CA ILE A 234 -3.62 5.17 -13.59
C ILE A 234 -2.63 6.32 -13.36
N ILE A 235 -1.32 6.04 -13.33
CA ILE A 235 -0.32 7.11 -13.16
C ILE A 235 -0.35 8.08 -14.33
N ALA A 236 -0.37 7.60 -15.58
CA ALA A 236 -0.45 8.47 -16.76
C ALA A 236 -1.68 9.38 -16.74
N GLU A 237 -2.83 8.88 -16.27
CA GLU A 237 -4.06 9.68 -16.12
C GLU A 237 -3.89 10.84 -15.13
N VAL A 238 -3.15 10.63 -14.03
CA VAL A 238 -3.08 11.59 -12.91
C VAL A 238 -1.79 12.40 -12.85
N SER A 239 -0.80 12.10 -13.69
CA SER A 239 0.53 12.74 -13.70
C SER A 239 0.46 14.27 -13.79
N ASP A 240 -0.41 14.80 -14.64
CA ASP A 240 -0.56 16.24 -14.88
C ASP A 240 -1.55 16.93 -13.94
N HIS A 241 -2.02 16.23 -12.90
CA HIS A 241 -2.95 16.81 -11.95
C HIS A 241 -2.29 18.00 -11.20
N PRO A 242 -2.94 19.17 -11.07
CA PRO A 242 -2.32 20.40 -10.55
C PRO A 242 -1.84 20.29 -9.10
N ASP A 243 -2.44 19.39 -8.31
CA ASP A 243 -2.00 19.11 -6.94
C ASP A 243 -0.98 17.95 -6.83
N GLY A 244 -0.48 17.45 -7.96
CA GLY A 244 0.41 16.29 -8.07
C GLY A 244 -0.34 14.94 -8.19
N PRO A 245 0.38 13.88 -8.62
CA PRO A 245 -0.21 12.58 -8.96
C PRO A 245 -0.87 11.89 -7.77
N PHE A 246 -0.32 12.01 -6.55
CA PHE A 246 -0.92 11.46 -5.35
C PHE A 246 -2.37 11.96 -5.14
N LEU A 247 -2.56 13.28 -5.24
CA LEU A 247 -3.87 13.89 -5.04
C LEU A 247 -4.80 13.69 -6.23
N GLY A 248 -4.25 13.60 -7.45
CA GLY A 248 -5.00 13.18 -8.63
C GLY A 248 -5.60 11.79 -8.46
N ALA A 249 -4.80 10.81 -8.03
CA ALA A 249 -5.27 9.44 -7.77
C ALA A 249 -6.29 9.39 -6.62
N CYS A 250 -6.13 10.21 -5.58
CA CYS A 250 -7.16 10.32 -4.54
C CYS A 250 -8.49 10.78 -5.12
N LYS A 251 -8.50 11.83 -5.96
CA LYS A 251 -9.74 12.33 -6.60
C LYS A 251 -10.34 11.30 -7.56
N ARG A 252 -9.51 10.54 -8.27
CA ARG A 252 -9.94 9.42 -9.13
C ARG A 252 -10.67 8.36 -8.31
N ALA A 253 -10.05 7.86 -7.23
CA ALA A 253 -10.65 6.88 -6.33
C ALA A 253 -11.93 7.43 -5.65
N GLU A 254 -11.91 8.67 -5.17
CA GLU A 254 -13.06 9.35 -4.56
C GLU A 254 -14.23 9.45 -5.55
N SER A 255 -13.97 9.75 -6.82
CA SER A 255 -15.01 9.83 -7.85
C SER A 255 -15.72 8.48 -8.02
N PHE A 256 -14.96 7.37 -8.06
CA PHE A 256 -15.55 6.04 -8.08
C PHE A 256 -16.36 5.75 -6.81
N LEU A 257 -15.83 6.06 -5.63
CA LEU A 257 -16.52 5.86 -4.35
C LEU A 257 -17.85 6.64 -4.29
N THR A 258 -17.90 7.89 -4.75
CA THR A 258 -19.15 8.67 -4.80
C THR A 258 -20.22 8.06 -5.71
N GLY A 259 -19.83 7.18 -6.63
CA GLY A 259 -20.76 6.45 -7.50
C GLY A 259 -21.59 5.38 -6.78
N TRP A 260 -21.21 4.98 -5.56
CA TRP A 260 -21.90 3.91 -4.82
C TRP A 260 -21.86 4.04 -3.28
N GLN A 261 -21.32 5.14 -2.75
CA GLN A 261 -21.33 5.48 -1.33
C GLN A 261 -21.99 6.85 -1.12
N ASP A 262 -22.85 6.97 -0.11
CA ASP A 262 -23.52 8.24 0.23
C ASP A 262 -22.53 9.30 0.74
N HIS A 263 -21.47 8.85 1.40
CA HIS A 263 -20.43 9.71 1.99
C HIS A 263 -19.05 9.14 1.74
N LEU A 264 -18.11 10.02 1.38
CA LEU A 264 -16.70 9.66 1.29
C LEU A 264 -16.12 9.35 2.67
N PRO A 265 -15.19 8.40 2.76
CA PRO A 265 -14.53 8.09 4.01
C PRO A 265 -13.68 9.29 4.47
N PHE A 266 -13.75 9.62 5.77
CA PHE A 266 -13.08 10.81 6.32
C PHE A 266 -11.55 10.69 6.28
N GLY A 267 -10.89 11.45 5.40
CA GLY A 267 -9.44 11.50 5.25
C GLY A 267 -8.90 10.72 4.04
N ARG A 268 -7.72 11.09 3.58
CA ARG A 268 -7.00 10.42 2.47
C ARG A 268 -5.94 9.46 2.99
N PRO A 269 -5.50 8.47 2.19
CA PRO A 269 -4.55 7.42 2.61
C PRO A 269 -3.11 7.96 2.71
N MET A 270 -2.86 8.89 3.62
CA MET A 270 -1.52 9.41 3.89
C MET A 270 -1.13 9.07 5.33
N ALA A 271 0.16 8.84 5.57
CA ALA A 271 0.64 8.70 6.93
C ALA A 271 0.44 10.03 7.71
N PRO A 272 0.05 9.96 8.99
CA PRO A 272 -0.13 11.14 9.84
C PRO A 272 1.15 11.95 10.07
#